data_AF-A0A166AKC7-F1
#
_entry.id   AF-A0A166AKC7-F1
#
_cell.length_a   1.000
_cell.length_b   1.000
_cell.length_c   1.000
_cell.angle_alpha   90.00
_cell.angle_beta   90.00
_cell.angle_gamma   90.00
#
_symmetry.space_group_name_H-M   'P 1'
#
loop_
_entity.id
_entity.type
_entity.pdbx_description
1 polymer ?
#
loop_
_entity_poly.entity_id
_entity_poly.type
_entity_poly.pdbx_seq_one_letter_code
_entity_poly.pdbx_strand_id
1 'polypeptide(L)'
;ARKDAYDKYMKTAESVVALETVLGITVRWDPDSREFQDTVAQMAERDWRRALDRLELLMVQRMFELAKTHAFGTGYKLRQAIGKGLKSRSQAIRTAVARYNALAQELKPPAPTVDFATLMEWTELQEFELLR
;
A
#
# COMPACT_ATOMS: atom_id res chain seq x y z
N ALA A 1 26.69 -25.04 14.76
CA ALA A 1 26.09 -24.21 13.68
C ALA A 1 25.17 -25.00 12.76
N ARG A 2 25.68 -25.93 11.91
CA ARG A 2 24.83 -26.68 10.95
C ARG A 2 23.88 -27.69 11.62
N LYS A 3 24.34 -28.34 12.70
CA LYS A 3 23.52 -29.25 13.51
C LYS A 3 22.38 -28.50 14.23
N ASP A 4 22.72 -27.41 14.90
CA ASP A 4 21.74 -26.56 15.60
C ASP A 4 20.65 -25.98 14.65
N ALA A 5 21.02 -25.64 13.41
CA ALA A 5 20.07 -25.20 12.39
C ALA A 5 19.11 -26.31 11.95
N TYR A 6 19.62 -27.55 11.80
CA TYR A 6 18.80 -28.72 11.49
C TYR A 6 17.87 -29.08 12.64
N ASP A 7 18.37 -29.09 13.88
CA ASP A 7 17.58 -29.38 15.08
C ASP A 7 16.46 -28.34 15.25
N LYS A 8 16.75 -27.07 14.97
CA LYS A 8 15.74 -26.00 14.96
C LYS A 8 14.68 -26.20 13.87
N TYR A 9 15.09 -26.58 12.66
CA TYR A 9 14.17 -26.87 11.55
C TYR A 9 13.23 -28.03 11.90
N MET A 10 13.76 -29.13 12.43
CA MET A 10 12.97 -30.29 12.83
C MET A 10 11.94 -29.92 13.90
N LYS A 11 12.35 -29.18 14.93
CA LYS A 11 11.42 -28.70 15.98
C LYS A 11 10.29 -27.83 15.43
N THR A 12 10.60 -26.95 14.47
CA THR A 12 9.56 -26.14 13.81
C THR A 12 8.65 -26.98 12.92
N ALA A 13 9.19 -27.96 12.20
CA ALA A 13 8.40 -28.86 11.35
C ALA A 13 7.42 -29.71 12.18
N GLU A 14 7.86 -30.25 13.31
CA GLU A 14 7.01 -30.98 14.25
C GLU A 14 5.88 -30.10 14.79
N SER A 15 6.19 -28.85 15.14
CA SER A 15 5.20 -27.89 15.63
C SER A 15 4.13 -27.57 14.57
N VAL A 16 4.53 -27.47 13.30
CA VAL A 16 3.59 -27.26 12.19
C VAL A 16 2.67 -28.46 12.00
N VAL A 17 3.21 -29.69 12.01
CA VAL A 17 2.40 -30.91 11.87
C VAL A 17 1.40 -31.06 13.02
N ALA A 18 1.81 -30.75 14.25
CA ALA A 18 0.91 -30.77 15.40
C ALA A 18 -0.25 -29.77 15.24
N LEU A 19 0.05 -28.55 14.77
CA LEU A 19 -0.97 -27.53 14.52
C LEU A 19 -1.91 -27.93 13.38
N GLU A 20 -1.40 -28.47 12.28
CA GLU A 20 -2.22 -28.96 11.17
C GLU A 20 -3.17 -30.07 11.61
N THR A 21 -2.71 -30.97 12.48
CA THR A 21 -3.54 -32.03 13.04
C THR A 21 -4.68 -31.44 13.88
N VAL A 22 -4.39 -30.46 14.74
CA VAL A 22 -5.40 -29.77 15.56
C VAL A 22 -6.40 -28.99 14.70
N LEU A 23 -5.93 -28.39 13.60
CA LEU A 23 -6.75 -27.63 12.67
C LEU A 23 -7.49 -28.50 11.63
N GLY A 24 -7.26 -29.82 11.63
CA GLY A 24 -7.87 -30.74 10.67
C GLY A 24 -7.42 -30.53 9.22
N ILE A 25 -6.22 -29.98 9.01
CA ILE A 25 -5.65 -29.75 7.68
C ILE A 25 -5.10 -31.08 7.16
N THR A 26 -5.84 -31.72 6.25
CA THR A 26 -5.48 -33.02 5.68
C THR A 26 -4.66 -32.91 4.40
N VAL A 27 -4.80 -31.80 3.66
CA VAL A 27 -4.07 -31.53 2.41
C VAL A 27 -3.42 -30.16 2.55
N ARG A 28 -2.09 -30.11 2.43
CA ARG A 28 -1.34 -28.86 2.34
C ARG A 28 -1.44 -28.33 0.92
N TRP A 29 -1.74 -27.04 0.77
CA TRP A 29 -1.65 -26.40 -0.53
C TRP A 29 -0.20 -26.35 -0.99
N ASP A 30 0.02 -26.76 -2.22
CA ASP A 30 1.28 -26.62 -2.93
C ASP A 30 1.19 -25.45 -3.93
N PRO A 31 2.30 -24.98 -4.50
CA PRO A 31 2.28 -23.86 -5.46
C PRO A 31 1.40 -24.08 -6.71
N ASP A 32 1.13 -25.32 -7.09
CA ASP A 32 0.27 -25.69 -8.21
C ASP A 32 -1.20 -25.88 -7.78
N SER A 33 -1.48 -25.94 -6.48
CA SER A 33 -2.84 -25.94 -5.94
C SER A 33 -3.56 -24.65 -6.34
N ARG A 34 -4.80 -24.79 -6.82
CA ARG A 34 -5.63 -23.65 -7.21
C ARG A 34 -5.82 -22.67 -6.05
N GLU A 35 -6.07 -23.18 -4.86
CA GLU A 35 -6.29 -22.37 -3.66
C GLU A 35 -5.07 -21.52 -3.30
N PHE A 36 -3.87 -22.05 -3.51
CA PHE A 36 -2.62 -21.30 -3.34
C PHE A 36 -2.54 -20.16 -4.36
N GLN A 37 -2.77 -20.46 -5.64
CA GLN A 37 -2.71 -19.48 -6.72
C GLN A 37 -3.76 -18.38 -6.56
N ASP A 38 -5.00 -18.75 -6.22
CA ASP A 38 -6.10 -17.83 -5.96
C ASP A 38 -5.79 -16.93 -4.76
N THR A 39 -5.21 -17.49 -3.69
CA THR A 39 -4.81 -16.72 -2.50
C THR A 39 -3.68 -15.75 -2.82
N VAL A 40 -2.68 -16.15 -3.60
CA VAL A 40 -1.59 -15.28 -4.05
C VAL A 40 -2.14 -14.12 -4.88
N ALA A 41 -3.08 -14.38 -5.80
CA ALA A 41 -3.74 -13.34 -6.58
C ALA A 41 -4.52 -12.36 -5.69
N GLN A 42 -5.30 -12.87 -4.73
CA GLN A 42 -6.04 -12.05 -3.76
C GLN A 42 -5.10 -11.21 -2.88
N MET A 43 -3.94 -11.75 -2.49
CA MET A 43 -2.95 -11.01 -1.72
C MET A 43 -2.37 -9.85 -2.53
N ALA A 44 -2.01 -10.07 -3.79
CA ALA A 44 -1.53 -9.03 -4.69
C ALA A 44 -2.60 -7.93 -4.89
N GLU A 45 -3.85 -8.31 -5.15
CA GLU A 45 -4.97 -7.38 -5.27
C GLU A 45 -5.17 -6.56 -4.00
N ARG A 46 -5.12 -7.20 -2.83
CA ARG A 46 -5.26 -6.53 -1.53
C ARG A 46 -4.14 -5.51 -1.31
N ASP A 47 -2.90 -5.85 -1.66
CA ASP A 47 -1.77 -4.96 -1.48
C ASP A 47 -1.82 -3.77 -2.45
N TRP A 48 -2.28 -3.99 -3.68
CA TRP A 48 -2.59 -2.91 -4.62
C TRP A 48 -3.71 -2.00 -4.09
N ARG A 49 -4.84 -2.54 -3.61
CA ARG A 49 -5.94 -1.76 -3.01
C ARG A 49 -5.46 -0.93 -1.82
N ARG A 50 -4.59 -1.47 -0.96
CA ARG A 50 -3.99 -0.73 0.15
C ARG A 50 -3.09 0.41 -0.33
N ALA A 51 -2.36 0.21 -1.43
CA ALA A 51 -1.56 1.27 -2.02
C ALA A 51 -2.44 2.38 -2.62
N LEU A 52 -3.56 2.01 -3.24
CA LEU A 52 -4.58 2.93 -3.74
C LEU A 52 -5.17 3.78 -2.60
N ASP A 53 -5.67 3.14 -1.53
CA ASP A 53 -6.25 3.83 -0.38
C ASP A 53 -5.25 4.79 0.27
N ARG A 54 -3.97 4.39 0.32
CA ARG A 54 -2.91 5.24 0.84
C ARG A 54 -2.67 6.46 -0.05
N LEU A 55 -2.71 6.29 -1.36
CA LEU A 55 -2.56 7.37 -2.33
C LEU A 55 -3.73 8.36 -2.21
N GLU A 56 -4.97 7.87 -2.22
CA GLU A 56 -6.18 8.69 -2.06
C GLU A 56 -6.17 9.49 -0.75
N LEU A 57 -5.82 8.83 0.36
CA LEU A 57 -5.69 9.50 1.66
C LEU A 57 -4.71 10.67 1.58
N LEU A 58 -3.54 10.48 0.95
CA LEU A 58 -2.54 11.53 0.81
C LEU A 58 -3.02 12.68 -0.09
N MET A 59 -3.82 12.38 -1.12
CA MET A 59 -4.43 13.40 -1.99
C MET A 59 -5.43 14.26 -1.23
N VAL A 60 -6.38 13.63 -0.52
CA VAL A 60 -7.36 14.32 0.31
C VAL A 60 -6.67 15.17 1.38
N GLN A 61 -5.67 14.60 2.03
CA GLN A 61 -4.86 15.28 3.02
C GLN A 61 -4.12 16.51 2.47
N ARG A 62 -3.67 16.48 1.20
CA ARG A 62 -3.04 17.61 0.52
C ARG A 62 -4.06 18.69 0.19
N MET A 63 -5.24 18.32 -0.29
CA MET A 63 -6.32 19.28 -0.56
C MET A 63 -6.70 20.07 0.70
N PHE A 64 -6.79 19.40 1.85
CA PHE A 64 -7.02 20.08 3.13
C PHE A 64 -5.88 21.02 3.56
N GLU A 65 -4.63 20.73 3.18
CA GLU A 65 -3.53 21.68 3.41
C GLU A 65 -3.62 22.89 2.49
N LEU A 66 -3.94 22.68 1.22
CA LEU A 66 -4.13 23.77 0.24
C LEU A 66 -5.30 24.66 0.67
N ALA A 67 -6.42 24.11 1.10
CA ALA A 67 -7.53 24.91 1.64
C ALA A 67 -7.09 25.81 2.81
N LYS A 68 -6.14 25.35 3.65
CA LYS A 68 -5.61 26.11 4.78
C LYS A 68 -4.64 27.23 4.35
N THR A 69 -4.00 27.16 3.18
CA THR A 69 -3.14 28.27 2.71
C THR A 69 -3.95 29.53 2.39
N HIS A 70 -5.19 29.34 1.93
CA HIS A 70 -6.11 30.42 1.56
C HIS A 70 -6.94 30.97 2.73
N ALA A 71 -6.79 30.41 3.95
CA ALA A 71 -7.51 30.88 5.12
C ALA A 71 -6.96 32.24 5.63
N PHE A 72 -7.85 33.23 5.77
CA PHE A 72 -7.53 34.53 6.38
C PHE A 72 -7.15 34.35 7.87
N GLY A 73 -6.20 35.14 8.36
CA GLY A 73 -5.78 35.13 9.77
C GLY A 73 -4.65 34.15 10.12
N THR A 74 -4.00 33.51 9.14
CA THR A 74 -2.83 32.66 9.42
C THR A 74 -1.60 33.51 9.78
N GLY A 75 -1.00 33.28 10.94
CA GLY A 75 0.29 33.90 11.30
C GLY A 75 1.43 33.39 10.41
N TYR A 76 2.52 34.17 10.29
CA TYR A 76 3.67 33.81 9.43
C TYR A 76 4.24 32.41 9.71
N LYS A 77 4.37 32.03 10.99
CA LYS A 77 4.85 30.70 11.42
C LYS A 77 3.91 29.57 10.94
N LEU A 78 2.60 29.81 10.94
CA LEU A 78 1.62 28.83 10.47
C LEU A 78 1.72 28.63 8.95
N ARG A 79 1.88 29.71 8.17
CA ARG A 79 2.14 29.61 6.72
C ARG A 79 3.40 28.81 6.41
N GLN A 80 4.50 29.05 7.14
CA GLN A 80 5.72 28.25 6.97
C GLN A 80 5.49 26.76 7.26
N ALA A 81 4.75 26.44 8.33
CA ALA A 81 4.43 25.06 8.68
C ALA A 81 3.59 24.38 7.59
N ILE A 82 2.58 25.07 7.04
CA ILE A 82 1.78 24.58 5.92
C ILE A 82 2.66 24.34 4.69
N GLY A 83 3.54 25.29 4.34
CA GLY A 83 4.46 25.12 3.21
C GLY A 83 5.41 23.93 3.36
N LYS A 84 5.93 23.68 4.57
CA LYS A 84 6.74 22.49 4.87
C LYS A 84 5.90 21.21 4.77
N GLY A 85 4.67 21.24 5.28
CA GLY A 85 3.70 20.15 5.17
C GLY A 85 3.43 19.78 3.71
N LEU A 86 3.12 20.76 2.86
CA LEU A 86 2.84 20.56 1.44
C LEU A 86 4.02 19.93 0.71
N LYS A 87 5.27 20.39 0.97
CA LYS A 87 6.48 19.79 0.40
C LYS A 87 6.66 18.34 0.82
N SER A 88 6.52 18.06 2.12
CA SER A 88 6.62 16.71 2.65
C SER A 88 5.54 15.79 2.06
N ARG A 89 4.32 16.32 1.87
CA ARG A 89 3.19 15.55 1.34
C ARG A 89 3.37 15.26 -0.13
N SER A 90 3.83 16.22 -0.94
CA SER A 90 4.18 15.99 -2.34
C SER A 90 5.20 14.85 -2.49
N GLN A 91 6.23 14.79 -1.62
CA GLN A 91 7.18 13.69 -1.65
C GLN A 91 6.54 12.34 -1.28
N ALA A 92 5.71 12.31 -0.24
CA ALA A 92 4.99 11.09 0.17
C ALA A 92 4.07 10.58 -0.95
N ILE A 93 3.41 11.49 -1.67
CA ILE A 93 2.56 11.16 -2.82
C ILE A 93 3.41 10.57 -3.95
N ARG A 94 4.56 11.14 -4.31
CA ARG A 94 5.46 10.56 -5.34
C ARG A 94 5.80 9.11 -5.02
N THR A 95 6.16 8.83 -3.76
CA THR A 95 6.45 7.46 -3.32
C THR A 95 5.21 6.56 -3.36
N ALA A 96 4.03 7.07 -2.99
CA ALA A 96 2.79 6.32 -3.06
C ALA A 96 2.39 5.98 -4.50
N VAL A 97 2.54 6.92 -5.44
CA VAL A 97 2.33 6.70 -6.89
C VAL A 97 3.26 5.62 -7.42
N ALA A 98 4.56 5.69 -7.10
CA ALA A 98 5.51 4.67 -7.53
C ALA A 98 5.14 3.27 -7.02
N ARG A 99 4.72 3.16 -5.75
CA ARG A 99 4.27 1.90 -5.15
C ARG A 99 2.98 1.39 -5.79
N TYR A 100 2.00 2.27 -5.99
CA TYR A 100 0.73 1.94 -6.64
C TYR A 100 0.98 1.42 -8.06
N ASN A 101 1.77 2.14 -8.86
CA ASN A 101 2.07 1.77 -10.24
C ASN A 101 2.83 0.44 -10.32
N ALA A 102 3.78 0.19 -9.42
CA ALA A 102 4.48 -1.10 -9.36
C ALA A 102 3.52 -2.26 -9.12
N LEU A 103 2.66 -2.15 -8.08
CA LEU A 103 1.68 -3.18 -7.75
C LEU A 103 0.59 -3.33 -8.82
N ALA A 104 0.19 -2.22 -9.46
CA ALA A 104 -0.79 -2.23 -10.53
C ALA A 104 -0.35 -3.09 -11.73
N GLN A 105 0.96 -3.06 -12.06
CA GLN A 105 1.53 -3.87 -13.13
C GLN A 105 1.66 -5.36 -12.78
N GLU A 106 1.71 -5.70 -11.49
CA GLU A 106 1.80 -7.09 -11.03
C GLU A 106 0.43 -7.82 -11.07
N LEU A 107 -0.67 -7.07 -11.16
CA LEU A 107 -2.02 -7.64 -11.24
C LEU A 107 -2.29 -8.33 -12.58
N LYS A 108 -3.25 -9.25 -12.56
CA LYS A 108 -3.73 -9.99 -13.74
C LYS A 108 -5.26 -9.89 -13.83
N PRO A 109 -5.81 -9.06 -14.74
CA PRO A 109 -5.11 -8.15 -15.65
C PRO A 109 -4.45 -6.96 -14.92
N PRO A 110 -3.44 -6.31 -15.53
CA PRO A 110 -2.81 -5.11 -14.96
C PRO A 110 -3.83 -3.98 -14.76
N ALA A 111 -3.71 -3.27 -13.64
CA ALA A 111 -4.54 -2.10 -13.36
C ALA A 111 -3.95 -0.83 -14.02
N PRO A 112 -4.77 0.21 -14.28
CA PRO A 112 -4.30 1.47 -14.84
C PRO A 112 -3.28 2.15 -13.91
N THR A 113 -2.18 2.62 -14.48
CA THR A 113 -1.20 3.44 -13.78
C THR A 113 -1.60 4.90 -13.77
N VAL A 114 -1.12 5.65 -12.77
CA VAL A 114 -1.39 7.08 -12.60
C VAL A 114 -0.10 7.87 -12.71
N ASP A 115 -0.17 9.06 -13.30
CA ASP A 115 0.94 9.99 -13.36
C ASP A 115 0.91 10.98 -12.18
N PHE A 116 2.08 11.25 -11.60
CA PHE A 116 2.17 12.16 -10.46
C PHE A 116 1.82 13.60 -10.84
N ALA A 117 2.20 14.07 -12.04
CA ALA A 117 1.93 15.45 -12.43
C ALA A 117 0.43 15.68 -12.63
N THR A 118 -0.26 14.76 -13.30
CA THR A 118 -1.72 14.79 -13.44
C THR A 118 -2.43 14.83 -12.08
N LEU A 119 -2.00 14.00 -11.12
CA LEU A 119 -2.59 14.02 -9.77
C LEU A 119 -2.34 15.35 -9.04
N MET A 120 -1.18 15.98 -9.24
CA MET A 120 -0.91 17.30 -8.65
C MET A 120 -1.84 18.37 -9.23
N GLU A 121 -2.00 18.37 -10.56
CA GLU A 121 -2.90 19.28 -11.26
C GLU A 121 -4.34 19.17 -10.74
N TRP A 122 -4.89 17.96 -10.62
CA TRP A 122 -6.23 17.76 -10.07
C TRP A 122 -6.38 18.28 -8.64
N THR A 123 -5.37 18.05 -7.78
CA THR A 123 -5.44 18.57 -6.40
C THR A 123 -5.33 20.09 -6.32
N GLU A 124 -4.66 20.73 -7.28
CA GLU A 124 -4.54 22.20 -7.36
C GLU A 124 -5.84 22.83 -7.85
N LEU A 125 -6.52 22.19 -8.81
CA LEU A 125 -7.84 22.60 -9.30
C LEU A 125 -8.99 22.25 -8.34
N GLN A 126 -8.71 21.48 -7.28
CA GLN A 126 -9.73 20.89 -6.39
C GLN A 126 -10.72 19.96 -7.13
N GLU A 127 -10.29 19.39 -8.26
CA GLU A 127 -11.06 18.50 -9.14
C GLU A 127 -10.71 17.01 -8.92
N PHE A 128 -10.14 16.67 -7.76
CA PHE A 128 -9.74 15.30 -7.47
C PHE A 128 -10.96 14.43 -7.14
N GLU A 129 -11.28 13.51 -8.05
CA GLU A 129 -12.19 12.39 -7.82
C GLU A 129 -11.43 11.19 -7.24
N LEU A 130 -12.12 10.39 -6.41
CA LEU A 130 -11.56 9.13 -5.91
C LEU A 130 -11.22 8.20 -7.08
N LEU A 131 -10.15 7.45 -6.93
CA LEU A 131 -9.57 6.63 -8.01
C LEU A 131 -10.25 5.25 -8.14
N ARG A 132 -11.44 5.07 -7.53
CA ARG A 132 -12.18 3.81 -7.45
C ARG A 132 -13.37 3.76 -8.42
#